data_AF-A0A951IBQ0-F1
#
_entry.id   AF-A0A951IBQ0-F1
#
_cell.length_a   1.000
_cell.length_b   1.000
_cell.length_c   1.000
_cell.angle_alpha   90.00
_cell.angle_beta   90.00
_cell.angle_gamma   90.00
#
_symmetry.space_group_name_H-M   'P 1'
#
loop_
_entity.id
_entity.type
_entity.pdbx_description
1 polymer ?
#
loop_
_entity_poly.entity_id
_entity_poly.type
_entity_poly.pdbx_seq_one_letter_code
_entity_poly.pdbx_strand_id
1 'polypeptide(L)'
;IAELGRFGQKTGRGFYLYAKGERTPKPDPEVEAMYAEEAKRQGITRREIAPEEIVERLLFQLANTGAELLDEGIALRASDIDTVYVNGYGFPAWRGGPMWSVDVIGLNTVVEKMQGYEKAHGPRFTPAKLLARLAREGKSFNEGK
;
A
#
# COMPACT_ATOMS: atom_id res chain seq x y z
N ILE A 1 -15.38 7.07 11.79
CA ILE A 1 -14.96 5.94 12.67
C ILE A 1 -14.46 6.42 14.03
N ALA A 2 -13.30 7.09 14.11
CA ALA A 2 -12.69 7.50 15.39
C ALA A 2 -13.59 8.45 16.22
N GLU A 3 -14.28 9.38 15.55
CA GLU A 3 -15.24 10.32 16.17
C GLU A 3 -16.41 9.63 16.89
N LEU A 4 -16.69 8.36 16.56
CA LEU A 4 -17.70 7.53 17.22
C LEU A 4 -17.14 6.75 18.43
N GLY A 5 -15.92 7.06 18.88
CA GLY A 5 -15.24 6.34 19.97
C GLY A 5 -14.74 4.95 19.59
N ARG A 6 -14.65 4.64 18.29
CA ARG A 6 -14.31 3.31 17.77
C ARG A 6 -12.81 3.22 17.46
N PHE A 7 -12.01 2.85 18.46
CA PHE A 7 -10.55 2.86 18.38
C PHE A 7 -9.89 1.48 18.22
N GLY A 8 -10.65 0.45 17.83
CA GLY A 8 -10.15 -0.90 17.56
C GLY A 8 -10.28 -1.85 18.74
N GLN A 9 -9.33 -2.79 18.87
CA GLN A 9 -9.38 -3.88 19.86
C GLN A 9 -9.58 -3.36 21.30
N LYS A 10 -8.94 -2.25 21.67
CA LYS A 10 -9.01 -1.68 23.02
C LYS A 10 -10.41 -1.20 23.43
N THR A 11 -11.25 -0.84 22.47
CA THR A 11 -12.66 -0.44 22.70
C THR A 11 -13.65 -1.52 22.25
N GLY A 12 -13.17 -2.71 21.87
CA GLY A 12 -13.99 -3.77 21.28
C GLY A 12 -14.55 -3.47 19.89
N ARG A 13 -14.34 -2.25 19.37
CA ARG A 13 -14.93 -1.77 18.11
C ARG A 13 -13.98 -0.80 17.41
N GLY A 14 -13.70 -1.05 16.13
CA GLY A 14 -12.96 -0.17 15.21
C GLY A 14 -13.52 -0.31 13.81
N PHE A 15 -12.64 -0.61 12.84
CA PHE A 15 -13.04 -1.11 11.52
C PHE A 15 -13.75 -2.48 11.59
N TYR A 16 -13.41 -3.27 12.61
CA TYR A 16 -14.01 -4.56 12.91
C TYR A 16 -14.63 -4.54 14.31
N LEU A 17 -15.47 -5.54 14.59
CA LEU A 17 -15.91 -5.90 15.93
C LEU A 17 -14.93 -6.89 16.56
N TYR A 18 -14.73 -6.76 17.87
CA TYR A 18 -13.93 -7.67 18.69
C TYR A 18 -14.75 -8.08 19.92
N ALA A 19 -14.97 -9.39 20.09
CA ALA A 19 -15.65 -9.89 21.28
C ALA A 19 -14.74 -9.76 22.51
N LYS A 20 -15.35 -9.67 23.70
CA LYS A 20 -14.60 -9.50 24.95
C LYS A 20 -13.64 -10.68 25.16
N GLY A 21 -12.35 -10.39 25.27
CA GLY A 21 -11.31 -11.42 25.44
C GLY A 21 -10.87 -12.10 24.14
N GLU A 22 -11.49 -11.79 23.00
CA GLU A 22 -11.10 -12.30 21.68
C GLU A 22 -10.39 -11.21 20.86
N ARG A 23 -9.37 -11.61 20.09
CA ARG A 23 -8.65 -10.70 19.17
C ARG A 23 -9.04 -10.90 17.71
N THR A 24 -9.89 -11.89 17.43
CA THR A 24 -10.36 -12.21 16.07
C THR A 24 -11.27 -11.09 15.56
N PRO A 25 -10.92 -10.44 14.43
CA PRO A 25 -11.76 -9.40 13.85
C PRO A 25 -13.02 -10.01 13.23
N LYS A 26 -14.19 -9.46 13.53
CA LYS A 26 -15.46 -9.77 12.86
C LYS A 26 -15.91 -8.57 12.02
N PRO A 27 -16.37 -8.76 10.77
CA PRO A 27 -16.92 -7.67 9.97
C PRO A 27 -18.03 -6.93 10.72
N ASP A 28 -18.06 -5.61 10.63
CA ASP A 28 -19.11 -4.78 11.23
C ASP A 28 -20.04 -4.22 10.13
N PRO A 29 -21.33 -4.63 10.09
CA PRO A 29 -22.31 -4.09 9.15
C PRO A 29 -22.48 -2.57 9.24
N GLU A 30 -22.29 -1.96 10.41
CA GLU A 30 -22.36 -0.50 10.55
C GLU A 30 -21.22 0.19 9.79
N VAL A 31 -20.03 -0.43 9.78
CA VAL A 31 -18.87 0.11 9.05
C VAL A 31 -19.08 0.02 7.55
N GLU A 32 -19.64 -1.09 7.05
CA GLU A 32 -20.00 -1.22 5.65
C GLU A 32 -21.08 -0.20 5.22
N ALA A 33 -22.08 0.04 6.07
CA ALA A 33 -23.08 1.08 5.82
C ALA A 33 -22.44 2.48 5.78
N MET A 34 -21.55 2.80 6.73
CA MET A 34 -20.81 4.06 6.74
C MET A 34 -19.98 4.27 5.46
N TYR A 35 -19.31 3.23 4.96
CA TYR A 35 -18.57 3.31 3.70
C TYR A 35 -19.48 3.53 2.49
N ALA A 36 -20.65 2.88 2.46
CA ALA A 36 -21.64 3.08 1.39
C ALA A 36 -22.19 4.51 1.37
N GLU A 37 -22.53 5.06 2.53
CA GLU A 37 -23.01 6.42 2.69
C GLU A 37 -21.95 7.45 2.30
N GLU A 38 -20.70 7.26 2.75
CA GLU A 38 -19.60 8.16 2.41
C GLU A 38 -19.29 8.13 0.91
N ALA A 39 -19.29 6.94 0.28
CA ALA A 39 -19.13 6.83 -1.17
C ALA A 39 -20.23 7.62 -1.91
N LYS A 40 -21.49 7.47 -1.48
CA LYS A 40 -22.62 8.25 -2.03
C LYS A 40 -22.43 9.75 -1.83
N ARG A 41 -22.00 10.19 -0.65
CA ARG A 41 -21.76 11.60 -0.32
C ARG A 41 -20.69 12.23 -1.21
N GLN A 42 -19.64 11.47 -1.52
CA GLN A 42 -18.53 11.89 -2.38
C GLN A 42 -18.83 11.72 -3.88
N GLY A 43 -20.00 11.21 -4.25
CA GLY A 43 -20.33 10.91 -5.65
C GLY A 43 -19.48 9.76 -6.25
N ILE A 44 -18.93 8.89 -5.40
CA ILE A 44 -18.10 7.76 -5.82
C ILE A 44 -19.02 6.57 -6.12
N THR A 45 -19.07 6.16 -7.38
CA THR A 45 -19.70 4.90 -7.78
C THR A 45 -18.84 3.73 -7.30
N ARG A 46 -19.35 2.94 -6.35
CA ARG A 46 -18.69 1.71 -5.90
C ARG A 46 -18.62 0.69 -7.04
N ARG A 47 -17.49 0.01 -7.14
CA ARG A 47 -17.28 -1.13 -8.03
C ARG A 47 -16.60 -2.24 -7.27
N GLU A 48 -16.63 -3.43 -7.83
CA GLU A 48 -15.78 -4.52 -7.38
C GLU A 48 -14.30 -4.18 -7.67
N ILE A 49 -13.44 -4.51 -6.72
CA ILE A 49 -12.00 -4.32 -6.82
C ILE A 49 -11.39 -5.71 -6.76
N ALA A 50 -10.74 -6.11 -7.86
CA ALA A 50 -10.09 -7.41 -7.94
C ALA A 50 -8.99 -7.52 -6.85
N PRO A 51 -8.79 -8.70 -6.25
CA PRO A 51 -7.74 -8.91 -5.23
C PRO A 51 -6.36 -8.45 -5.69
N GLU A 52 -6.04 -8.65 -6.97
CA GLU A 52 -4.78 -8.24 -7.59
C GLU A 52 -4.63 -6.72 -7.56
N GLU A 53 -5.69 -5.97 -7.86
CA GLU A 53 -5.67 -4.51 -7.83
C GLU A 53 -5.46 -3.99 -6.39
N ILE A 54 -6.04 -4.67 -5.39
CA ILE A 54 -5.83 -4.32 -3.98
C ILE A 54 -4.34 -4.50 -3.61
N VAL A 55 -3.76 -5.65 -3.97
CA VAL A 55 -2.35 -5.95 -3.69
C VAL A 55 -1.43 -4.98 -4.42
N GLU A 56 -1.67 -4.71 -5.70
CA GLU A 56 -0.87 -3.80 -6.51
C GLU A 56 -0.88 -2.38 -5.96
N ARG A 57 -2.06 -1.83 -5.66
CA ARG A 57 -2.17 -0.47 -5.12
C ARG A 57 -1.47 -0.31 -3.78
N LEU A 58 -1.50 -1.33 -2.92
CA LEU A 58 -0.78 -1.32 -1.66
C LEU A 58 0.72 -1.44 -1.89
N LEU A 59 1.15 -2.50 -2.59
CA LEU A 59 2.56 -2.79 -2.83
C LEU A 59 3.29 -1.66 -3.54
N PHE A 60 2.69 -1.12 -4.61
CA PHE A 60 3.30 -0.06 -5.40
C PHE A 60 3.43 1.22 -4.57
N GLN A 61 2.46 1.55 -3.72
CA GLN A 61 2.58 2.73 -2.86
C GLN A 61 3.71 2.59 -1.84
N LEU A 62 3.90 1.39 -1.26
CA LEU A 62 5.01 1.13 -0.33
C LEU A 62 6.36 1.26 -1.04
N ALA A 63 6.50 0.67 -2.22
CA ALA A 63 7.74 0.75 -2.99
C ALA A 63 8.00 2.17 -3.54
N ASN A 64 6.95 2.89 -3.94
CA ASN A 64 7.06 4.28 -4.40
C ASN A 64 7.58 5.21 -3.29
N THR A 65 7.01 5.07 -2.09
CA THR A 65 7.51 5.77 -0.90
C THR A 65 8.95 5.35 -0.59
N GLY A 66 9.28 4.07 -0.71
CA GLY A 66 10.64 3.58 -0.56
C GLY A 66 11.62 4.21 -1.56
N ALA A 67 11.21 4.41 -2.81
CA ALA A 67 12.00 5.08 -3.83
C ALA A 67 12.23 6.57 -3.50
N GLU A 68 11.26 7.26 -2.90
CA GLU A 68 11.42 8.63 -2.38
C GLU A 68 12.46 8.67 -1.26
N LEU A 69 12.37 7.74 -0.29
CA LEU A 69 13.34 7.65 0.81
C LEU A 69 14.78 7.40 0.33
N LEU A 70 14.95 6.64 -0.76
CA LEU A 70 16.25 6.43 -1.39
C LEU A 70 16.74 7.68 -2.13
N ASP A 71 15.86 8.38 -2.86
CA ASP A 71 16.20 9.61 -3.59
C ASP A 71 16.59 10.75 -2.63
N GLU A 72 15.95 10.79 -1.45
CA GLU A 72 16.24 11.75 -0.37
C GLU A 72 17.46 11.34 0.48
N GLY A 73 18.00 10.13 0.31
CA GLY A 73 19.13 9.61 1.07
C GLY A 73 18.82 9.28 2.53
N ILE A 74 17.53 9.12 2.89
CA ILE A 74 17.09 8.67 4.21
C ILE A 74 17.42 7.18 4.41
N ALA A 75 17.19 6.38 3.37
CA ALA A 75 17.65 5.00 3.30
C ALA A 75 18.90 4.90 2.42
N LEU A 76 19.87 4.09 2.83
CA LEU A 76 21.11 3.91 2.06
C LEU A 76 20.92 2.95 0.88
N ARG A 77 20.13 1.88 1.07
CA ARG A 77 19.89 0.83 0.08
C ARG A 77 18.45 0.35 0.11
N ALA A 78 17.97 -0.15 -1.03
CA ALA A 78 16.65 -0.78 -1.12
C ALA A 78 16.49 -1.97 -0.15
N SER A 79 17.57 -2.73 0.05
CA SER A 79 17.64 -3.84 1.01
C SER A 79 17.38 -3.43 2.46
N ASP A 80 17.73 -2.20 2.84
CA ASP A 80 17.51 -1.69 4.20
C ASP A 80 16.01 -1.47 4.43
N ILE A 81 15.30 -0.95 3.42
CA ILE A 81 13.85 -0.79 3.42
C ILE A 81 13.19 -2.17 3.50
N ASP A 82 13.61 -3.12 2.67
CA ASP A 82 13.06 -4.47 2.66
C ASP A 82 13.26 -5.17 4.01
N THR A 83 14.43 -5.01 4.64
CA THR A 83 14.72 -5.54 5.97
C THR A 83 13.78 -4.97 7.03
N VAL A 84 13.50 -3.67 6.98
CA VAL A 84 12.53 -3.03 7.88
C VAL A 84 11.13 -3.57 7.67
N TYR A 85 10.69 -3.77 6.42
CA TYR A 85 9.35 -4.29 6.15
C TYR A 85 9.17 -5.74 6.61
N VAL A 86 10.16 -6.59 6.36
CA VAL A 86 10.13 -7.99 6.79
C VAL A 86 10.12 -8.10 8.32
N ASN A 87 11.02 -7.38 9.00
CA ASN A 87 11.23 -7.55 10.43
C ASN A 87 10.34 -6.65 11.30
N GLY A 88 9.85 -5.53 10.76
CA GLY A 88 9.06 -4.54 11.50
C GLY A 88 7.57 -4.53 11.17
N TYR A 89 7.20 -4.84 9.92
CA TYR A 89 5.82 -4.71 9.42
C TYR A 89 5.18 -6.05 9.03
N GLY A 90 5.89 -7.17 9.19
CA GLY A 90 5.39 -8.51 8.89
C GLY A 90 5.21 -8.76 7.39
N PHE A 91 5.97 -8.07 6.54
CA PHE A 91 5.98 -8.37 5.10
C PHE A 91 6.44 -9.82 4.87
N PRO A 92 5.82 -10.57 3.95
CA PRO A 92 6.16 -11.98 3.73
C PRO A 92 7.61 -12.14 3.25
N ALA A 93 8.48 -12.65 4.12
CA ALA A 93 9.92 -12.80 3.85
C ALA A 93 10.24 -13.60 2.56
N TRP A 94 9.40 -14.58 2.22
CA TRP A 94 9.55 -15.38 0.99
C TRP A 94 9.25 -14.60 -0.30
N ARG A 95 8.75 -13.36 -0.19
CA ARG A 95 8.63 -12.40 -1.29
C ARG A 95 9.70 -11.30 -1.22
N GLY A 96 10.73 -11.45 -0.38
CA GLY A 96 11.73 -10.41 -0.12
C GLY A 96 11.12 -9.28 0.70
N GLY A 97 11.10 -8.07 0.16
CA GLY A 97 10.37 -6.92 0.70
C GLY A 97 9.63 -6.17 -0.43
N PRO A 98 9.03 -5.01 -0.14
CA PRO A 98 8.32 -4.22 -1.14
C PRO A 98 9.22 -3.77 -2.31
N MET A 99 10.48 -3.42 -2.06
CA MET A 99 11.42 -2.97 -3.10
C MET A 99 11.81 -4.14 -4.01
N TRP A 100 12.19 -5.27 -3.42
CA TRP A 100 12.42 -6.51 -4.16
C TRP A 100 11.20 -6.98 -4.96
N SER A 101 10.01 -6.93 -4.37
CA SER A 101 8.78 -7.40 -5.02
C SER A 101 8.47 -6.61 -6.29
N VAL A 102 8.67 -5.29 -6.31
CA VAL A 102 8.45 -4.48 -7.52
C VAL A 102 9.56 -4.68 -8.57
N ASP A 103 10.80 -4.94 -8.14
CA ASP A 103 11.89 -5.33 -9.05
C ASP A 103 11.56 -6.64 -9.78
N VAL A 104 11.04 -7.64 -9.08
CA VAL A 104 10.62 -8.93 -9.67
C VAL A 104 9.46 -8.75 -10.67
N ILE A 105 8.53 -7.83 -10.39
CA ILE A 105 7.44 -7.48 -11.32
C ILE A 105 7.97 -6.73 -12.56
N GLY A 106 9.07 -5.98 -12.38
CA GLY A 106 9.67 -5.12 -13.39
C GLY A 106 9.20 -3.67 -13.26
N LEU A 107 10.15 -2.75 -13.08
CA LEU A 107 9.85 -1.35 -12.77
C LEU A 107 9.09 -0.63 -13.90
N ASN A 108 9.26 -1.03 -15.16
CA ASN A 108 8.46 -0.50 -16.27
C ASN A 108 6.97 -0.81 -16.09
N THR A 109 6.63 -2.07 -15.85
CA THR A 109 5.25 -2.52 -15.57
C THR A 109 4.65 -1.77 -14.38
N VAL A 110 5.44 -1.58 -13.32
CA VAL A 110 5.01 -0.88 -12.11
C VAL A 110 4.70 0.59 -12.41
N VAL A 111 5.60 1.30 -13.10
CA VAL A 111 5.40 2.70 -13.49
C VAL A 111 4.17 2.86 -14.39
N GLU A 112 3.99 1.99 -15.38
CA GLU A 112 2.82 2.02 -16.26
C GLU A 112 1.51 1.85 -15.49
N LYS A 113 1.46 0.87 -14.58
CA LYS A 113 0.28 0.64 -13.73
C LYS A 113 0.01 1.81 -12.79
N MET A 114 1.06 2.36 -12.16
CA MET A 114 0.95 3.53 -11.30
C MET A 114 0.41 4.76 -12.05
N GLN A 115 0.85 5.01 -13.28
CA GLN A 115 0.28 6.06 -14.14
C GLN A 115 -1.20 5.80 -14.47
N GLY A 116 -1.59 4.54 -14.66
CA GLY A 116 -2.99 4.14 -14.77
C GLY A 116 -3.80 4.50 -13.52
N TYR A 117 -3.27 4.18 -12.33
CA TYR A 117 -3.89 4.53 -11.06
C TYR A 117 -3.90 6.05 -10.80
N GLU A 118 -2.87 6.78 -11.23
CA GLU A 118 -2.82 8.24 -11.13
C GLU A 118 -3.95 8.88 -11.93
N LYS A 119 -4.21 8.42 -13.16
CA LYS A 119 -5.35 8.88 -13.96
C LYS A 119 -6.69 8.59 -13.27
N ALA A 120 -6.81 7.45 -12.60
CA ALA A 120 -8.07 7.03 -11.96
C ALA A 120 -8.29 7.62 -10.55
N HIS A 121 -7.22 7.92 -9.83
CA HIS A 121 -7.25 8.16 -8.38
C HIS A 121 -6.38 9.34 -7.92
N GLY A 122 -5.79 10.07 -8.85
CA GLY A 122 -5.05 11.30 -8.61
C GLY A 122 -3.57 11.11 -8.25
N PRO A 123 -2.89 12.23 -7.92
CA PRO A 123 -1.43 12.33 -7.86
C PRO A 123 -0.77 11.52 -6.74
N ARG A 124 -1.54 10.92 -5.83
CA ARG A 124 -0.98 10.00 -4.82
C ARG A 124 -0.28 8.78 -5.45
N PHE A 125 -0.64 8.43 -6.68
CA PHE A 125 -0.03 7.34 -7.45
C PHE A 125 1.04 7.82 -8.45
N THR A 126 1.43 9.10 -8.42
CA THR A 126 2.52 9.59 -9.28
C THR A 126 3.81 8.81 -8.96
N PRO A 127 4.46 8.19 -9.96
CA PRO A 127 5.72 7.48 -9.74
C PRO A 127 6.81 8.42 -9.23
N ALA A 128 7.53 7.98 -8.20
CA ALA A 128 8.67 8.66 -7.63
C ALA A 128 9.77 8.85 -8.67
N LYS A 129 10.55 9.93 -8.56
CA LYS A 129 11.57 10.29 -9.56
C LYS A 129 12.59 9.17 -9.77
N LEU A 130 13.09 8.57 -8.68
CA LEU A 130 14.01 7.45 -8.74
C LEU A 130 13.38 6.23 -9.46
N LEU A 131 12.18 5.84 -9.08
CA LEU A 131 11.45 4.72 -9.69
C LEU A 131 11.27 4.94 -11.20
N ALA A 132 10.76 6.11 -11.59
CA ALA A 132 10.55 6.48 -13.00
C ALA A 132 11.86 6.54 -13.81
N ARG A 133 12.98 6.93 -13.17
CA ARG A 133 14.30 6.94 -13.80
C ARG A 133 14.83 5.52 -14.01
N LEU A 134 14.81 4.67 -12.98
CA LEU A 134 15.29 3.29 -13.06
C LEU A 134 14.51 2.48 -14.10
N ALA A 135 13.18 2.62 -14.12
CA ALA A 135 12.33 2.03 -15.14
C ALA A 135 12.79 2.41 -16.56
N ARG A 136 12.91 3.71 -16.84
CA ARG A 136 13.35 4.24 -18.14
C ARG A 136 14.75 3.77 -18.56
N GLU A 137 15.64 3.61 -17.60
CA GLU A 137 17.00 3.12 -17.82
C GLU A 137 17.09 1.59 -17.93
N GLY A 138 15.98 0.87 -17.74
CA GLY A 138 15.95 -0.60 -17.72
C GLY A 138 16.73 -1.19 -16.55
N LYS A 139 16.84 -0.45 -15.44
CA LYS A 139 17.58 -0.85 -14.24
C LYS A 139 16.64 -1.32 -13.13
N SER A 140 17.21 -1.96 -12.11
CA SER A 140 16.51 -2.34 -10.87
C SER A 140 16.98 -1.53 -9.65
N PHE A 141 16.23 -1.60 -8.54
CA PHE A 141 16.70 -1.05 -7.26
C PHE A 141 17.93 -1.78 -6.70
N ASN A 142 18.11 -3.04 -7.10
CA ASN A 142 19.18 -3.90 -6.60
C ASN A 142 20.44 -3.91 -7.48
N GLU A 143 20.46 -3.20 -8.61
CA GLU A 143 21.59 -3.13 -9.55
C GLU A 143 22.68 -2.10 -9.17
N GLY A 144 22.78 -1.67 -7.90
CA GLY A 144 23.61 -0.51 -7.52
C GLY A 144 24.35 -0.59 -6.17
N LYS A 145 25.25 -1.56 -6.01
CA LYS A 145 26.70 -1.42 -5.69
C LYS A 145 27.31 -2.79 -5.39
#